data_AF-A0A2U9IKS2-F1
#
_entry.id   AF-A0A2U9IKS2-F1
#
_cell.length_a   1.000
_cell.length_b   1.000
_cell.length_c   1.000
_cell.angle_alpha   90.00
_cell.angle_beta   90.00
_cell.angle_gamma   90.00
#
_symmetry.space_group_name_H-M   'P 1'
#
loop_
_entity.id
_entity.type
_entity.pdbx_description
1 polymer ?
#
loop_
_entity_poly.entity_id
_entity_poly.type
_entity_poly.pdbx_seq_one_letter_code
_entity_poly.pdbx_strand_id
1 'polypeptide(L)'
;MLFFKPFKSDKDVNVAYEIFAELVSSRLGLYMGFPLLELKIGEKNERKGFFMEYLSEKADENVNNIDDLKSALAFEEVILNIDLKEEHVLAKDGKGYIIDHGHSFLAWKPLYYIHQLIDKKVARFNLWSDTDSFLNGVEKIKSIDDREVKEIIRYTAEDVYSMNYCKLFTEKYKEEAIDLSFRIFNYRRSILTRLF
;
A
#
# COMPACT_ATOMS: atom_id res chain seq x y z
N MET A 1 19.11 6.39 9.71
CA MET A 1 18.69 5.59 10.89
C MET A 1 17.54 4.69 10.45
N LEU A 2 17.52 3.41 10.85
CA LEU A 2 16.40 2.52 10.57
C LEU A 2 15.37 2.61 11.69
N PHE A 3 14.11 2.78 11.32
CA PHE A 3 12.95 2.67 12.19
C PHE A 3 12.46 1.22 12.22
N PHE A 4 11.91 0.80 13.37
CA PHE A 4 11.33 -0.52 13.55
C PHE A 4 9.86 -0.39 13.94
N LYS A 5 8.94 -0.79 13.06
CA LYS A 5 7.49 -0.86 13.29
C LYS A 5 7.14 -2.29 13.73
N PRO A 6 6.92 -2.56 15.03
CA PRO A 6 6.54 -3.89 15.48
C PRO A 6 5.16 -4.27 14.93
N PHE A 7 4.95 -5.53 14.60
CA PHE A 7 3.61 -6.03 14.29
C PHE A 7 2.72 -6.01 15.54
N LYS A 8 1.42 -5.81 15.34
CA LYS A 8 0.42 -5.87 16.42
C LYS A 8 0.43 -7.26 17.04
N SER A 9 0.46 -7.36 18.37
CA SER A 9 0.57 -8.63 19.11
C SER A 9 -0.60 -9.60 18.87
N ASP A 10 -1.72 -9.09 18.35
CA ASP A 10 -2.93 -9.87 18.09
C ASP A 10 -2.69 -10.91 17.00
N LYS A 11 -3.01 -12.16 17.30
CA LYS A 11 -2.88 -13.29 16.35
C LYS A 11 -4.16 -13.44 15.53
N ASP A 12 -4.55 -12.35 14.86
CA ASP A 12 -5.73 -12.26 14.00
C ASP A 12 -5.31 -12.37 12.52
N VAL A 13 -6.17 -12.96 11.69
CA VAL A 13 -5.97 -13.01 10.23
C VAL A 13 -5.92 -11.60 9.61
N ASN A 14 -6.65 -10.63 10.18
CA ASN A 14 -6.63 -9.24 9.77
C ASN A 14 -5.26 -8.58 9.97
N VAL A 15 -4.52 -8.96 11.02
CA VAL A 15 -3.14 -8.49 11.21
C VAL A 15 -2.23 -9.06 10.13
N ALA A 16 -2.43 -10.32 9.72
CA ALA A 16 -1.69 -10.87 8.58
C ALA A 16 -2.04 -10.14 7.27
N TYR A 17 -3.31 -9.80 7.04
CA TYR A 17 -3.72 -8.99 5.90
C TYR A 17 -3.15 -7.56 5.96
N GLU A 18 -3.03 -6.95 7.13
CA GLU A 18 -2.41 -5.65 7.33
C GLU A 18 -0.92 -5.68 6.96
N ILE A 19 -0.19 -6.68 7.45
CA ILE A 19 1.23 -6.90 7.11
C ILE A 19 1.37 -7.13 5.60
N PHE A 20 0.51 -7.97 5.01
CA PHE A 20 0.48 -8.19 3.57
C PHE A 20 0.20 -6.90 2.80
N ALA A 21 -0.81 -6.12 3.20
CA ALA A 21 -1.20 -4.87 2.54
C ALA A 21 -0.06 -3.84 2.61
N GLU A 22 0.57 -3.68 3.77
CA GLU A 22 1.68 -2.75 3.95
C GLU A 22 2.89 -3.14 3.08
N LEU A 23 3.24 -4.44 3.04
CA LEU A 23 4.37 -4.93 2.25
C LEU A 23 4.09 -4.92 0.74
N VAL A 24 2.89 -5.29 0.31
CA VAL A 24 2.55 -5.35 -1.12
C VAL A 24 2.39 -3.96 -1.70
N SER A 25 1.83 -3.01 -0.94
CA SER A 25 1.76 -1.60 -1.33
C SER A 25 3.14 -1.01 -1.48
N SER A 26 4.05 -1.23 -0.52
CA SER A 26 5.45 -0.81 -0.62
C SER A 26 6.11 -1.35 -1.90
N ARG A 27 6.02 -2.66 -2.15
CA ARG A 27 6.65 -3.30 -3.31
C ARG A 27 6.07 -2.83 -4.64
N LEU A 28 4.75 -2.79 -4.77
CA LEU A 28 4.09 -2.32 -6.00
C LEU A 28 4.36 -0.84 -6.24
N GLY A 29 4.26 -0.02 -5.18
CA GLY A 29 4.51 1.41 -5.27
C GLY A 29 5.92 1.72 -5.73
N LEU A 30 6.92 1.10 -5.10
CA LEU A 30 8.32 1.21 -5.51
C LEU A 30 8.56 0.70 -6.93
N TYR A 31 7.95 -0.44 -7.30
CA TYR A 31 8.05 -0.98 -8.65
C TYR A 31 7.53 -0.02 -9.72
N MET A 32 6.47 0.73 -9.40
CA MET A 32 5.86 1.75 -10.27
C MET A 32 6.52 3.13 -10.16
N GLY A 33 7.55 3.28 -9.33
CA GLY A 33 8.25 4.56 -9.13
C GLY A 33 7.47 5.58 -8.30
N PHE A 34 6.53 5.14 -7.47
CA PHE A 34 5.85 5.99 -6.50
C PHE A 34 6.70 6.18 -5.23
N PRO A 35 6.57 7.31 -4.52
CA PRO A 35 7.40 7.67 -3.38
C PRO A 35 6.96 6.94 -2.10
N LEU A 36 7.11 5.61 -2.08
CA LEU A 36 6.89 4.76 -0.92
C LEU A 36 8.23 4.32 -0.31
N LEU A 37 8.20 3.88 0.94
CA LEU A 37 9.38 3.33 1.59
C LEU A 37 9.58 1.84 1.28
N GLU A 38 10.84 1.43 1.19
CA GLU A 38 11.19 0.00 1.20
C GLU A 38 10.97 -0.58 2.60
N LEU A 39 10.21 -1.67 2.67
CA LEU A 39 9.92 -2.38 3.91
C LEU A 39 10.60 -3.74 3.91
N LYS A 40 11.29 -4.06 5.01
CA LYS A 40 11.91 -5.38 5.23
C LYS A 40 11.35 -6.01 6.49
N ILE A 41 10.81 -7.21 6.37
CA ILE A 41 10.43 -7.99 7.54
C ILE A 41 11.71 -8.38 8.29
N GLY A 42 11.71 -8.21 9.61
CA GLY A 42 12.78 -8.68 10.46
C GLY A 42 12.36 -8.78 11.92
N GLU A 43 13.34 -9.04 12.78
CA GLU A 43 13.14 -9.22 14.21
C GLU A 43 14.04 -8.28 15.02
N LYS A 44 13.49 -7.67 16.07
CA LYS A 44 14.22 -6.84 17.02
C LYS A 44 13.66 -7.07 18.42
N ASN A 45 14.51 -7.40 19.38
CA ASN A 45 14.12 -7.67 20.77
C ASN A 45 12.96 -8.68 20.87
N GLU A 46 13.08 -9.82 20.19
CA GLU A 46 12.08 -10.91 20.15
C GLU A 46 10.73 -10.53 19.54
N ARG A 47 10.63 -9.36 18.90
CA ARG A 47 9.43 -8.90 18.20
C ARG A 47 9.68 -8.89 16.70
N LYS A 48 8.75 -9.43 15.93
CA LYS A 48 8.73 -9.29 14.47
C LYS A 48 8.14 -7.93 14.08
N GLY A 49 8.63 -7.36 12.99
CA GLY A 49 8.20 -6.05 12.52
C GLY A 49 8.78 -5.69 11.17
N PHE A 50 8.47 -4.49 10.72
CA PHE A 50 9.10 -3.88 9.55
C PHE A 50 10.28 -3.01 9.96
N PHE A 51 11.40 -3.22 9.27
CA PHE A 51 12.47 -2.23 9.17
C PHE A 51 12.20 -1.33 7.98
N MET A 52 12.29 -0.03 8.22
CA MET A 52 12.10 1.02 7.22
C MET A 52 13.00 2.21 7.53
N GLU A 53 13.14 3.12 6.57
CA GLU A 53 13.81 4.38 6.81
C GLU A 53 13.05 5.23 7.85
N TYR A 54 13.79 5.84 8.78
CA TYR A 54 13.19 6.80 9.71
C TYR A 54 13.01 8.17 9.03
N LEU A 55 11.78 8.65 8.98
CA LEU A 55 11.40 9.96 8.43
C LEU A 55 11.15 10.93 9.61
N SER A 56 11.92 12.02 9.67
CA SER A 56 11.94 12.95 10.82
C SER A 56 11.01 14.14 10.66
N GLU A 57 10.55 14.42 9.44
CA GLU A 57 9.83 15.64 9.08
C GLU A 57 8.43 15.29 8.60
N LYS A 58 7.48 16.22 8.75
CA LYS A 58 6.21 16.16 8.01
C LYS A 58 6.46 16.67 6.60
N ALA A 59 5.92 16.01 5.60
CA ALA A 59 5.97 16.52 4.24
C ALA A 59 4.93 17.64 4.05
N ASP A 60 5.23 18.58 3.15
CA ASP A 60 4.32 19.59 2.64
C ASP A 60 4.50 19.74 1.12
N GLU A 61 3.81 20.72 0.52
CA GLU A 61 3.88 20.99 -0.93
C GLU A 61 5.28 21.44 -1.42
N ASN A 62 6.23 21.74 -0.52
CA ASN A 62 7.55 22.25 -0.85
C ASN A 62 8.63 21.17 -0.96
N VAL A 63 8.28 19.90 -0.77
CA VAL A 63 9.24 18.80 -0.95
C VAL A 63 9.70 18.67 -2.41
N ASN A 64 10.95 18.27 -2.60
CA ASN A 64 11.62 18.22 -3.89
C ASN A 64 10.98 17.26 -4.91
N ASN A 65 10.18 16.30 -4.45
CA ASN A 65 9.50 15.30 -5.27
C ASN A 65 7.96 15.43 -5.20
N ILE A 66 7.46 16.66 -5.07
CA ILE A 66 6.02 16.92 -4.97
C ILE A 66 5.22 16.35 -6.15
N ASP A 67 5.75 16.39 -7.37
CA ASP A 67 5.06 15.85 -8.54
C ASP A 67 4.86 14.33 -8.45
N ASP A 68 5.82 13.62 -7.86
CA ASP A 68 5.69 12.19 -7.61
C ASP A 68 4.62 11.90 -6.57
N LEU A 69 4.54 12.70 -5.49
CA LEU A 69 3.50 12.59 -4.46
C LEU A 69 2.11 12.87 -5.03
N LYS A 70 1.96 13.94 -5.82
CA LYS A 70 0.70 14.25 -6.48
C LYS A 70 0.25 13.09 -7.37
N SER A 71 1.16 12.55 -8.18
CA SER A 71 0.85 11.40 -9.04
C SER A 71 0.48 10.14 -8.26
N ALA A 72 1.01 9.98 -7.05
CA ALA A 72 0.76 8.80 -6.21
C ALA A 72 -0.68 8.71 -5.70
N LEU A 73 -1.50 9.76 -5.80
CA LEU A 73 -2.94 9.65 -5.47
C LEU A 73 -3.63 8.56 -6.30
N ALA A 74 -3.26 8.41 -7.57
CA ALA A 74 -3.78 7.32 -8.41
C ALA A 74 -3.41 5.94 -7.85
N PHE A 75 -2.23 5.81 -7.24
CA PHE A 75 -1.80 4.58 -6.60
C PHE A 75 -2.60 4.31 -5.33
N GLU A 76 -2.77 5.31 -4.47
CA GLU A 76 -3.58 5.19 -3.25
C GLU A 76 -5.05 4.81 -3.56
N GLU A 77 -5.60 5.33 -4.66
CA GLU A 77 -6.90 4.93 -5.16
C GLU A 77 -6.89 3.48 -5.71
N VAL A 78 -5.89 3.07 -6.51
CA VAL A 78 -5.90 1.73 -7.12
C VAL A 78 -5.84 0.61 -6.08
N ILE A 79 -5.11 0.84 -4.99
CA ILE A 79 -4.97 -0.11 -3.89
C ILE A 79 -6.09 -0.01 -2.86
N LEU A 80 -7.11 0.84 -3.06
CA LEU A 80 -8.17 1.09 -2.08
C LEU A 80 -7.65 1.54 -0.69
N ASN A 81 -6.71 2.49 -0.63
CA ASN A 81 -6.30 3.05 0.65
C ASN A 81 -7.36 4.03 1.18
N ILE A 82 -8.17 3.55 2.14
CA ILE A 82 -9.27 4.31 2.74
C ILE A 82 -8.81 5.24 3.88
N ASP A 83 -7.61 5.04 4.41
CA ASP A 83 -7.10 5.71 5.61
C ASP A 83 -6.00 6.73 5.29
N LEU A 84 -5.81 7.09 4.01
CA LEU A 84 -4.83 8.10 3.64
C LEU A 84 -5.17 9.46 4.28
N LYS A 85 -4.23 9.95 5.09
CA LYS A 85 -4.27 11.23 5.81
C LYS A 85 -2.98 11.99 5.57
N GLU A 86 -3.01 13.30 5.82
CA GLU A 86 -1.83 14.16 5.73
C GLU A 86 -0.68 13.69 6.66
N GLU A 87 -1.02 13.12 7.83
CA GLU A 87 -0.04 12.55 8.77
C GLU A 87 0.71 11.32 8.25
N HIS A 88 0.22 10.71 7.17
CA HIS A 88 0.87 9.58 6.50
C HIS A 88 1.87 10.02 5.42
N VAL A 89 2.07 11.34 5.24
CA VAL A 89 3.10 11.87 4.34
C VAL A 89 4.21 12.51 5.16
N LEU A 90 5.34 11.82 5.22
CA LEU A 90 6.52 12.25 5.98
C LEU A 90 7.67 12.51 5.03
N ALA A 91 8.63 13.31 5.47
CA ALA A 91 9.78 13.70 4.68
C ALA A 91 11.10 13.42 5.38
N LYS A 92 12.14 13.34 4.55
CA LYS A 92 13.53 13.31 4.96
C LYS A 92 14.40 13.86 3.83
N ASP A 93 15.38 14.69 4.17
CA ASP A 93 16.33 15.26 3.22
C ASP A 93 15.60 15.98 2.04
N GLY A 94 14.47 16.64 2.37
CA GLY A 94 13.62 17.34 1.40
C GLY A 94 12.82 16.45 0.45
N LYS A 95 12.78 15.12 0.64
CA LYS A 95 11.93 14.20 -0.13
C LYS A 95 10.79 13.69 0.73
N GLY A 96 9.56 13.75 0.22
CA GLY A 96 8.37 13.21 0.87
C GLY A 96 8.05 11.78 0.43
N TYR A 97 7.43 11.03 1.34
CA TYR A 97 7.09 9.62 1.19
C TYR A 97 5.72 9.35 1.81
N ILE A 98 4.96 8.45 1.18
CA ILE A 98 3.69 7.95 1.70
C ILE A 98 3.95 6.69 2.51
N ILE A 99 3.41 6.63 3.71
CA ILE A 99 3.55 5.50 4.63
C ILE A 99 2.19 4.99 5.13
N ASP A 100 2.22 3.91 5.89
CA ASP A 100 1.07 3.32 6.59
C ASP A 100 -0.08 2.83 5.69
N HIS A 101 0.24 1.84 4.85
CA HIS A 101 -0.70 1.20 3.93
C HIS A 101 -1.45 0.00 4.51
N GLY A 102 -1.43 -0.20 5.84
CA GLY A 102 -2.05 -1.33 6.52
C GLY A 102 -3.58 -1.46 6.33
N HIS A 103 -4.22 -0.39 5.85
CA HIS A 103 -5.64 -0.35 5.49
C HIS A 103 -5.88 -0.32 3.97
N SER A 104 -4.98 -0.88 3.16
CA SER A 104 -5.12 -1.03 1.71
C SER A 104 -5.68 -2.41 1.33
N PHE A 105 -6.01 -2.61 0.06
CA PHE A 105 -6.60 -3.82 -0.52
C PHE A 105 -7.77 -4.35 0.33
N LEU A 106 -7.75 -5.64 0.67
CA LEU A 106 -8.75 -6.28 1.53
C LEU A 106 -8.53 -6.07 3.03
N ALA A 107 -7.38 -5.53 3.46
CA ALA A 107 -7.06 -5.45 4.88
C ALA A 107 -8.10 -4.60 5.63
N TRP A 108 -8.60 -5.16 6.73
CA TRP A 108 -9.64 -4.58 7.59
C TRP A 108 -10.99 -4.28 6.89
N LYS A 109 -11.22 -4.84 5.70
CA LYS A 109 -12.44 -4.59 4.93
C LYS A 109 -13.18 -5.90 4.66
N PRO A 110 -14.38 -6.10 5.24
CA PRO A 110 -15.22 -7.22 4.81
C PRO A 110 -15.65 -7.04 3.36
N LEU A 111 -15.89 -8.14 2.64
CA LEU A 111 -16.21 -8.11 1.21
C LEU A 111 -17.37 -7.18 0.85
N TYR A 112 -18.45 -7.16 1.65
CA TYR A 112 -19.59 -6.27 1.39
C TYR A 112 -19.18 -4.80 1.42
N TYR A 113 -18.21 -4.43 2.26
CA TYR A 113 -17.72 -3.06 2.33
C TYR A 113 -16.90 -2.75 1.08
N ILE A 114 -16.01 -3.64 0.65
CA ILE A 114 -15.27 -3.50 -0.62
C ILE A 114 -16.24 -3.26 -1.79
N HIS A 115 -17.32 -4.05 -1.89
CA HIS A 115 -18.36 -3.85 -2.91
C HIS A 115 -19.00 -2.45 -2.89
N GLN A 116 -19.14 -1.81 -1.73
CA GLN A 116 -19.76 -0.48 -1.61
C GLN A 116 -18.85 0.67 -2.04
N LEU A 117 -17.53 0.46 -2.02
CA LEU A 117 -16.51 1.49 -2.29
C LEU A 117 -15.65 1.21 -3.52
N ILE A 118 -15.74 0.03 -4.14
CA ILE A 118 -14.92 -0.33 -5.30
C ILE A 118 -15.02 0.69 -6.46
N ASP A 119 -16.19 1.30 -6.64
CA ASP A 119 -16.48 2.29 -7.70
C ASP A 119 -16.32 3.76 -7.26
N LYS A 120 -15.89 4.00 -6.02
CA LYS A 120 -15.86 5.35 -5.44
C LYS A 120 -14.43 5.80 -5.20
N LYS A 121 -14.23 7.12 -5.18
CA LYS A 121 -13.03 7.73 -4.61
C LYS A 121 -12.95 7.36 -3.12
N VAL A 122 -11.78 6.93 -2.65
CA VAL A 122 -11.60 6.49 -1.26
C VAL A 122 -10.61 7.32 -0.46
N ALA A 123 -9.60 7.90 -1.11
CA ALA A 123 -8.59 8.70 -0.45
C ALA A 123 -9.19 10.03 0.02
N ARG A 124 -9.09 10.29 1.33
CA ARG A 124 -9.63 11.51 1.96
C ARG A 124 -8.73 12.71 1.76
N PHE A 125 -7.43 12.47 1.79
CA PHE A 125 -6.41 13.44 1.45
C PHE A 125 -5.99 13.25 -0.01
N ASN A 126 -5.95 14.33 -0.79
CA ASN A 126 -5.67 14.27 -2.23
C ASN A 126 -4.17 14.35 -2.58
N LEU A 127 -3.26 14.33 -1.60
CA LEU A 127 -1.80 14.48 -1.83
C LEU A 127 -1.46 15.73 -2.66
N TRP A 128 -2.25 16.80 -2.51
CA TRP A 128 -2.14 18.03 -3.31
C TRP A 128 -2.26 17.81 -4.83
N SER A 129 -2.78 16.65 -5.24
CA SER A 129 -2.95 16.28 -6.65
C SER A 129 -3.99 17.16 -7.33
N ASP A 130 -3.67 17.53 -8.56
CA ASP A 130 -4.58 18.05 -9.58
C ASP A 130 -4.89 16.95 -10.62
N THR A 131 -5.74 17.28 -11.59
CA THR A 131 -6.20 16.33 -12.63
C THR A 131 -5.05 15.81 -13.47
N ASP A 132 -4.13 16.69 -13.88
CA ASP A 132 -3.01 16.32 -14.75
C ASP A 132 -2.04 15.38 -14.01
N SER A 133 -1.71 15.71 -12.76
CA SER A 133 -0.87 14.87 -11.89
C SER A 133 -1.51 13.50 -11.64
N PHE A 134 -2.82 13.47 -11.39
CA PHE A 134 -3.54 12.22 -11.19
C PHE A 134 -3.49 11.35 -12.45
N LEU A 135 -3.76 11.92 -13.62
CA LEU A 135 -3.71 11.20 -14.90
C LEU A 135 -2.30 10.67 -15.20
N ASN A 136 -1.24 11.41 -14.88
CA ASN A 136 0.14 10.91 -14.96
C ASN A 136 0.34 9.66 -14.10
N GLY A 137 -0.21 9.65 -12.87
CA GLY A 137 -0.21 8.47 -12.01
C GLY A 137 -0.98 7.29 -12.61
N VAL A 138 -2.12 7.55 -13.25
CA VAL A 138 -2.91 6.53 -13.94
C VAL A 138 -2.13 5.91 -15.10
N GLU A 139 -1.38 6.70 -15.86
CA GLU A 139 -0.53 6.19 -16.94
C GLU A 139 0.56 5.24 -16.42
N LYS A 140 1.27 5.62 -15.35
CA LYS A 140 2.25 4.76 -14.67
C LYS A 140 1.64 3.41 -14.27
N ILE A 141 0.43 3.41 -13.71
CA ILE A 141 -0.26 2.20 -13.26
C ILE A 141 -0.72 1.34 -14.45
N LYS A 142 -1.21 1.96 -15.52
CA LYS A 142 -1.68 1.26 -16.72
C LYS A 142 -0.56 0.66 -17.56
N SER A 143 0.67 1.18 -17.44
CA SER A 143 1.82 0.64 -18.20
C SER A 143 2.40 -0.66 -17.65
N ILE A 144 1.99 -1.11 -16.45
CA ILE A 144 2.55 -2.31 -15.83
C ILE A 144 1.83 -3.59 -16.30
N ASP A 145 2.62 -4.65 -16.54
CA ASP A 145 2.12 -5.97 -16.92
C ASP A 145 1.42 -6.68 -15.75
N ASP A 146 0.26 -7.27 -16.04
CA ASP A 146 -0.56 -8.03 -15.10
C ASP A 146 0.18 -9.19 -14.43
N ARG A 147 1.10 -9.83 -15.15
CA ARG A 147 1.95 -10.91 -14.63
C ARG A 147 2.87 -10.41 -13.54
N GLU A 148 3.49 -9.25 -13.73
CA GLU A 148 4.40 -8.65 -12.76
C GLU A 148 3.65 -8.23 -11.48
N VAL A 149 2.48 -7.60 -11.64
CA VAL A 149 1.61 -7.28 -10.49
C VAL A 149 1.24 -8.55 -9.73
N LYS A 150 0.81 -9.59 -10.43
CA LYS A 150 0.41 -10.87 -9.81
C LYS A 150 1.58 -11.56 -9.13
N GLU A 151 2.77 -11.50 -9.69
CA GLU A 151 3.99 -12.05 -9.09
C GLU A 151 4.37 -11.32 -7.82
N ILE A 152 4.37 -9.98 -7.81
CA ILE A 152 4.63 -9.18 -6.61
C ILE A 152 3.63 -9.50 -5.49
N ILE A 153 2.33 -9.58 -5.83
CA ILE A 153 1.28 -9.97 -4.89
C ILE A 153 1.55 -11.38 -4.33
N ARG A 154 1.84 -12.36 -5.20
CA ARG A 154 2.09 -13.74 -4.80
C ARG A 154 3.31 -13.85 -3.88
N TYR A 155 4.45 -13.32 -4.28
CA TYR A 155 5.67 -13.37 -3.47
C TYR A 155 5.47 -12.72 -2.10
N THR A 156 4.70 -11.63 -2.05
CA THR A 156 4.38 -10.96 -0.79
C THR A 156 3.50 -11.81 0.11
N ALA A 157 2.47 -12.45 -0.43
CA ALA A 157 1.62 -13.36 0.34
C ALA A 157 2.43 -14.56 0.87
N GLU A 158 3.34 -15.11 0.07
CA GLU A 158 4.23 -16.20 0.47
C GLU A 158 5.19 -15.81 1.59
N ASP A 159 5.76 -14.60 1.56
CA ASP A 159 6.63 -14.10 2.63
C ASP A 159 5.87 -14.01 3.96
N VAL A 160 4.65 -13.47 3.93
CA VAL A 160 3.80 -13.33 5.13
C VAL A 160 3.34 -14.69 5.64
N TYR A 161 3.01 -15.62 4.75
CA TYR A 161 2.65 -16.99 5.09
C TYR A 161 3.82 -17.76 5.72
N SER A 162 4.99 -17.72 5.08
CA SER A 162 6.21 -18.40 5.50
C SER A 162 6.73 -17.88 6.84
N MET A 163 6.47 -16.62 7.16
CA MET A 163 6.77 -16.03 8.47
C MET A 163 6.03 -16.74 9.62
N ASN A 164 4.90 -17.40 9.33
CA ASN A 164 4.06 -18.12 10.28
C ASN A 164 3.73 -17.27 11.52
N TYR A 165 3.46 -15.98 11.31
CA TYR A 165 3.16 -15.04 12.39
C TYR A 165 1.78 -15.30 13.02
N CYS A 166 0.80 -15.61 12.17
CA CYS A 166 -0.57 -15.87 12.56
C CYS A 166 -1.00 -17.25 12.04
N LYS A 167 -1.29 -18.19 12.95
CA LYS A 167 -1.76 -19.54 12.58
C LYS A 167 -3.09 -19.54 11.83
N LEU A 168 -3.89 -18.48 11.96
CA LEU A 168 -5.15 -18.31 11.23
C LEU A 168 -4.94 -17.91 9.78
N PHE A 169 -3.77 -17.39 9.41
CA PHE A 169 -3.41 -17.11 8.02
C PHE A 169 -2.99 -18.40 7.32
N THR A 170 -3.98 -19.25 7.05
CA THR A 170 -3.80 -20.55 6.39
C THR A 170 -3.53 -20.39 4.89
N GLU A 171 -3.13 -21.47 4.22
CA GLU A 171 -2.96 -21.53 2.76
C GLU A 171 -4.20 -21.00 2.01
N LYS A 172 -5.40 -21.33 2.51
CA LYS A 172 -6.66 -20.82 1.94
C LYS A 172 -6.73 -19.29 1.98
N TYR A 173 -6.38 -18.67 3.11
CA TYR A 173 -6.43 -17.22 3.25
C TYR A 173 -5.31 -16.52 2.49
N LYS A 174 -4.15 -17.18 2.33
CA LYS A 174 -3.08 -16.72 1.44
C LYS A 174 -3.56 -16.64 0.00
N GLU A 175 -4.15 -17.72 -0.53
CA GLU A 175 -4.70 -17.74 -1.89
C GLU A 175 -5.84 -16.74 -2.08
N GLU A 176 -6.69 -16.56 -1.07
CA GLU A 176 -7.73 -15.53 -1.06
C GLU A 176 -7.13 -14.11 -1.10
N ALA A 177 -6.06 -13.84 -0.35
CA ALA A 177 -5.35 -12.56 -0.39
C ALA A 177 -4.83 -12.26 -1.79
N ILE A 178 -4.26 -13.27 -2.45
CA ILE A 178 -3.71 -13.16 -3.80
C ILE A 178 -4.82 -12.87 -4.81
N ASP A 179 -5.88 -13.68 -4.84
CA ASP A 179 -6.99 -13.52 -5.80
C ASP A 179 -7.70 -12.18 -5.63
N LEU A 180 -8.13 -11.86 -4.41
CA LEU A 180 -8.91 -10.66 -4.14
C LEU A 180 -8.09 -9.39 -4.39
N SER A 181 -6.83 -9.33 -3.94
CA SER A 181 -5.99 -8.15 -4.13
C SER A 181 -5.71 -7.90 -5.60
N PHE A 182 -5.45 -8.97 -6.38
CA PHE A 182 -5.24 -8.86 -7.82
C PHE A 182 -6.51 -8.42 -8.56
N ARG A 183 -7.67 -8.95 -8.19
CA ARG A 183 -8.97 -8.55 -8.75
C ARG A 183 -9.31 -7.11 -8.41
N ILE A 184 -9.11 -6.68 -7.16
CA ILE A 184 -9.27 -5.29 -6.72
C ILE A 184 -8.39 -4.38 -7.57
N PHE A 185 -7.10 -4.67 -7.65
CA PHE A 185 -6.14 -3.86 -8.40
C PHE A 185 -6.54 -3.71 -9.87
N ASN A 186 -6.82 -4.81 -10.56
CA ASN A 186 -7.16 -4.79 -11.98
C ASN A 186 -8.48 -4.07 -12.26
N TYR A 187 -9.49 -4.33 -11.44
CA TYR A 187 -10.77 -3.66 -11.58
C TYR A 187 -10.61 -2.15 -11.39
N ARG A 188 -9.98 -1.74 -10.28
CA ARG A 188 -9.73 -0.33 -9.97
C ARG A 188 -8.91 0.34 -11.05
N ARG A 189 -7.85 -0.30 -11.53
CA ARG A 189 -7.00 0.18 -12.63
C ARG A 189 -7.80 0.49 -13.89
N SER A 190 -8.84 -0.30 -14.19
CA SER A 190 -9.69 -0.08 -15.37
C SER A 190 -10.60 1.15 -15.25
N ILE A 191 -10.94 1.56 -14.03
CA ILE A 191 -11.86 2.68 -13.77
C ILE A 191 -11.18 3.93 -13.22
N LEU A 192 -9.87 3.87 -12.91
CA LEU A 192 -9.09 4.94 -12.27
C LEU A 192 -9.36 6.34 -12.81
N THR A 193 -9.45 6.49 -14.14
CA THR A 193 -9.68 7.79 -14.82
C THR A 193 -11.01 8.46 -14.45
N ARG A 194 -11.91 7.76 -13.76
CA ARG A 194 -13.23 8.27 -13.33
C ARG A 194 -13.26 8.66 -11.85
N LEU A 195 -12.14 8.51 -11.13
CA LEU A 195 -12.09 8.62 -9.67
C LEU A 195 -11.49 9.92 -9.15
N PHE A 196 -11.16 10.86 -10.04
CA PHE A 196 -10.61 12.16 -9.69
C PHE A 196 -11.60 13.29 -9.97
#